data_AF-A0A978S1R6-F1
#
_entry.id   AF-A0A978S1R6-F1
#
_cell.length_a   1.000
_cell.length_b   1.000
_cell.length_c   1.000
_cell.angle_alpha   90.00
_cell.angle_beta   90.00
_cell.angle_gamma   90.00
#
_symmetry.space_group_name_H-M   'P 1'
#
loop_
_entity.id
_entity.type
_entity.pdbx_description
1 polymer ?
#
loop_
_entity_poly.entity_id
_entity_poly.type
_entity_poly.pdbx_seq_one_letter_code
_entity_poly.pdbx_strand_id
1 'polypeptide(L)' 'MRRGVERLQNIVAAISAIERYASQGRQAFYEQELIQVWVIHPLQIIGEAANSLSDDLINRYSEVPWVTRLSVAS' A
#
# COMPACT_ATOMS: atom_id res chain seq x y z
N MET A 1 -4.10 19.17 6.38
CA MET A 1 -2.87 18.54 6.94
C MET A 1 -3.14 17.23 7.69
N ARG A 2 -4.14 17.13 8.59
CA ARG A 2 -4.42 15.90 9.39
C ARG A 2 -4.69 14.62 8.56
N ARG A 3 -5.40 14.74 7.43
CA ARG A 3 -5.72 13.61 6.53
C ARG A 3 -4.51 13.00 5.80
N GLY A 4 -3.43 13.77 5.59
CA GLY A 4 -2.25 13.25 4.89
C GLY A 4 -1.46 12.26 5.75
N VAL A 5 -1.29 12.59 7.03
CA VAL A 5 -0.61 11.72 8.01
C VAL A 5 -1.40 10.43 8.24
N GLU A 6 -2.72 10.52 8.38
CA GLU A 6 -3.60 9.35 8.54
C GLU A 6 -3.49 8.39 7.33
N ARG A 7 -3.38 8.92 6.11
CA ARG A 7 -3.19 8.09 4.90
C ARG A 7 -1.85 7.36 4.91
N LEU A 8 -0.76 8.05 5.25
CA LEU A 8 0.55 7.41 5.38
C LEU A 8 0.55 6.32 6.47
N GLN A 9 -0.12 6.57 7.60
CA GLN A 9 -0.30 5.58 8.66
C GLN A 9 -1.09 4.35 8.17
N ASN A 10 -2.14 4.55 7.37
CA ASN A 10 -2.89 3.45 6.77
C ASN A 10 -2.02 2.61 5.82
N ILE A 11 -1.17 3.26 5.01
CA ILE A 11 -0.21 2.56 4.13
C ILE A 11 0.74 1.70 4.97
N VAL A 12 1.35 2.28 6.02
CA VAL A 12 2.29 1.55 6.89
C VAL A 12 1.59 0.37 7.58
N ALA A 13 0.38 0.58 8.13
CA ALA A 13 -0.38 -0.47 8.78
C ALA A 13 -0.75 -1.61 7.81
N ALA A 14 -1.12 -1.28 6.58
CA ALA A 14 -1.42 -2.26 5.53
C ALA A 14 -0.19 -3.05 5.10
N ILE A 15 0.97 -2.40 4.95
CA ILE A 15 2.25 -3.09 4.67
C ILE A 15 2.58 -4.07 5.79
N SER A 16 2.50 -3.66 7.05
CA SER A 16 2.73 -4.55 8.19
C SER A 16 1.76 -5.73 8.25
N ALA A 17 0.51 -5.55 7.80
CA ALA A 17 -0.45 -6.63 7.68
C ALA A 17 -0.04 -7.65 6.60
N ILE A 18 0.42 -7.17 5.44
CA ILE A 18 0.95 -8.04 4.36
C ILE A 18 2.19 -8.80 4.84
N GLU A 19 3.14 -8.12 5.45
CA GLU A 19 4.41 -8.71 5.92
C GLU A 19 4.19 -9.87 6.91
N ARG A 20 3.20 -9.74 7.80
CA ARG A 20 2.84 -10.78 8.79
C ARG A 20 2.45 -12.10 8.14
N TYR A 21 1.79 -12.07 6.99
CA TYR A 21 1.40 -13.28 6.27
C TYR A 21 2.44 -13.70 5.23
N ALA A 22 3.11 -12.73 4.60
CA ALA A 22 4.19 -12.99 3.66
C ALA A 22 5.41 -13.67 4.32
N SER A 23 5.63 -13.45 5.62
CA SER A 23 6.71 -14.11 6.37
C SER A 23 6.57 -15.64 6.46
N GLN A 24 5.39 -16.19 6.17
CA GLN A 24 5.17 -17.63 6.08
C GLN A 24 5.78 -18.26 4.81
N GLY A 25 6.27 -17.42 3.89
CA GLY A 25 6.99 -17.84 2.70
C GLY A 25 6.07 -18.13 1.51
N ARG A 26 6.72 -18.28 0.35
CA ARG A 26 6.06 -18.40 -0.95
C ARG A 26 5.16 -19.64 -1.05
N GLN A 27 5.56 -20.75 -0.44
CA GLN A 27 4.80 -22.00 -0.48
C GLN A 27 3.46 -21.86 0.26
N ALA A 28 3.48 -21.31 1.48
CA ALA A 28 2.27 -21.04 2.25
C ALA A 28 1.30 -20.11 1.51
N PHE A 29 1.83 -19.09 0.81
CA PHE A 29 1.01 -18.22 -0.04
C PHE A 29 0.27 -18.98 -1.14
N TYR A 30 0.94 -19.88 -1.86
CA TYR A 30 0.32 -20.62 -2.96
C TYR A 30 -0.65 -21.71 -2.48
N GLU A 31 -0.36 -22.33 -1.33
CA GLU A 31 -1.18 -23.42 -0.79
C GLU A 31 -2.38 -22.93 0.03
N GLN A 32 -2.32 -21.72 0.58
CA GLN A 32 -3.38 -21.16 1.42
C GLN A 32 -4.12 -20.02 0.70
N GLU A 33 -5.25 -20.34 0.09
CA GLU A 33 -6.14 -19.36 -0.55
C GLU A 33 -6.51 -18.20 0.38
N LEU A 34 -6.69 -18.48 1.68
CA LEU A 34 -6.96 -17.44 2.68
C LEU A 34 -5.86 -16.39 2.75
N ILE A 35 -4.58 -16.77 2.63
CA ILE A 35 -3.47 -15.81 2.61
C ILE A 35 -3.55 -14.94 1.35
N GLN A 36 -3.87 -15.52 0.20
CA GLN A 36 -4.00 -14.79 -1.06
C GLN A 36 -5.14 -13.75 -0.97
N VAL A 37 -6.31 -14.18 -0.50
CA VAL A 37 -7.47 -13.31 -0.32
C VAL A 37 -7.18 -12.21 0.71
N TRP A 38 -6.49 -12.55 1.81
CA TRP A 38 -6.15 -11.57 2.84
C TRP A 38 -5.20 -10.49 2.35
N VAL A 39 -4.27 -10.80 1.44
CA VAL A 39 -3.30 -9.82 0.92
C VAL A 39 -3.96 -8.79 0.00
N ILE A 40 -5.06 -9.13 -0.66
CA ILE A 40 -5.76 -8.22 -1.59
C ILE A 40 -6.30 -6.99 -0.88
N HIS A 41 -6.90 -7.15 0.30
CA HIS A 41 -7.54 -6.03 1.01
C HIS A 41 -6.55 -4.94 1.47
N PRO A 42 -5.43 -5.26 2.15
CA PRO A 42 -4.36 -4.31 2.43
C PRO A 42 -3.78 -3.64 1.17
N LEU A 43 -3.66 -4.36 0.05
CA LEU A 43 -3.21 -3.77 -1.21
C LEU A 43 -4.18 -2.71 -1.74
N GLN A 44 -5.50 -2.93 -1.61
CA GLN A 44 -6.51 -1.92 -1.95
C GLN A 44 -6.38 -0.68 -1.07
N ILE A 45 -6.20 -0.84 0.25
CA ILE A 45 -5.99 0.28 1.19
C ILE A 45 -4.75 1.08 0.79
N ILE A 46 -3.64 0.40 0.46
CA ILE A 46 -2.41 1.06 0.01
C ILE A 46 -2.68 1.87 -1.26
N GLY A 47 -3.35 1.27 -2.26
CA GLY A 47 -3.66 1.94 -3.52
C GLY A 47 -4.55 3.18 -3.35
N GLU A 48 -5.62 3.07 -2.55
CA GLU A 48 -6.52 4.19 -2.27
C GLU A 48 -5.81 5.33 -1.51
N ALA A 49 -5.04 4.98 -0.48
CA ALA A 49 -4.30 5.95 0.31
C ALA A 49 -3.22 6.66 -0.51
N ALA A 50 -2.49 5.92 -1.35
CA ALA A 50 -1.46 6.45 -2.25
C ALA A 50 -2.06 7.37 -3.33
N ASN A 51 -3.17 6.98 -3.95
CA ASN A 51 -3.85 7.81 -4.96
C ASN A 51 -4.46 9.09 -4.39
N SER A 52 -4.66 9.13 -3.08
CA SER A 52 -5.24 10.28 -2.37
C SER A 52 -4.20 11.17 -1.69
N LEU A 53 -2.90 10.96 -1.93
CA LEU A 53 -1.84 11.83 -1.45
C LEU A 53 -1.90 13.17 -2.19
N SER A 54 -1.76 14.27 -1.45
CA SER A 54 -1.80 15.63 -2.02
C SER A 54 -0.47 16.01 -2.66
N ASP A 55 -0.52 16.79 -3.74
CA ASP A 55 0.69 17.31 -4.41
C ASP A 55 1.63 18.09 -3.47
N ASP A 56 1.10 18.86 -2.51
CA ASP A 56 1.92 19.56 -1.50
C ASP A 56 2.80 18.58 -0.69
N LEU A 57 2.27 17.41 -0.34
CA LEU A 57 3.01 16.39 0.39
C LEU A 57 4.09 15.76 -0.50
N ILE A 58 3.73 15.39 -1.73
CA ILE A 58 4.64 14.77 -2.70
C ILE A 58 5.79 15.73 -3.04
N ASN A 59 5.47 17.00 -3.29
CA ASN A 59 6.45 18.03 -3.61
C ASN A 59 7.35 18.35 -2.42
N ARG A 60 6.80 18.36 -1.19
CA ARG A 60 7.57 18.58 0.04
C ARG A 60 8.60 17.47 0.28
N TYR A 61 8.29 16.24 -0.10
CA TYR A 61 9.17 15.07 0.07
C TYR A 61 9.56 14.49 -1.29
N SER A 62 10.06 15.34 -2.20
CA SER A 62 10.37 14.94 -3.58
C SER A 62 11.56 13.98 -3.71
N GLU A 63 12.34 13.81 -2.65
CA GLU A 63 13.40 12.81 -2.53
C GLU A 63 12.88 11.38 -2.42
N VAL A 64 11.64 11.21 -1.97
CA VAL A 64 10.98 9.90 -1.91
C VAL A 64 10.47 9.57 -3.32
N PRO A 65 10.78 8.38 -3.87
CA PRO A 65 10.32 7.97 -5.19
C PRO A 65 8.84 7.58 -5.14
N TRP A 66 7.96 8.57 -4.95
CA TRP A 66 6.52 8.35 -4.94
C TRP A 66 6.09 7.73 -6.27
N VAL A 67 5.45 6.56 -6.21
CA VAL A 67 4.84 5.93 -7.39
C VAL A 67 3.51 6.65 -7.68
N THR A 68 3.59 7.90 -8.13
CA THR A 68 2.43 8.70 -8.54
C THR A 68 2.20 8.58 -10.03
N ARG A 69 1.66 7.42 -10.43
CA ARG A 69 0.79 7.17 -11.59
C ARG A 69 0.90 5.70 -12.01
N LEU A 70 -0.10 4.90 -11.62
CA LEU A 70 -0.58 3.85 -12.51
C LEU A 70 -1.45 4.54 -13.57
N SER A 71 -0.82 5.21 -14.53
CA SER A 71 -1.50 5.56 -15.77
C SER A 71 -1.59 4.27 -16.56
N VAL A 72 -2.73 3.57 -16.47
CA VAL A 72 -3.06 2.58 -17.50
C VAL A 72 -3.24 3.40 -18.77
N ALA A 73 -2.25 3.36 -19.66
CA ALA A 73 -2.37 3.96 -20.97
C ALA A 73 -3.54 3.28 -21.69
N SER A 74 -4.60 4.06 -21.93
CA SER A 74 -5.72 3.71 -22.79
C SER A 74 -5.28 3.52 -24.23
#